data_AF-A0A5C7Q4Q6-F1
#
_entry.id   AF-A0A5C7Q4Q6-F1
#
_cell.length_a   1.000
_cell.length_b   1.000
_cell.length_c   1.000
_cell.angle_alpha   90.00
_cell.angle_beta   90.00
_cell.angle_gamma   90.00
#
_symmetry.space_group_name_H-M   'P 1'
#
loop_
_entity.id
_entity.type
_entity.pdbx_description
1 polymer ?
#
loop_
_entity_poly.entity_id
_entity_poly.type
_entity_poly.pdbx_seq_one_letter_code
_entity_poly.pdbx_strand_id
1 'polypeptide(L)'
;MADIKGVGVDCGMLLVRIFSDLGLCSDFDPRPYTRDWYMHQDGEVYLSFVQERSDEIAIDDILPGDIAVFRVGRCYSHGAVVTETSPLRLLHAVYQYGRVVEDVADSYPEISKRLKNARFFRVRDR
;
A
#
# COMPACT_ATOMS: atom_id res chain seq x y z
N MET A 1 -8.24 10.49 7.68
CA MET A 1 -7.97 9.07 7.36
C MET A 1 -9.24 8.29 7.57
N ALA A 2 -9.46 7.26 6.77
CA ALA A 2 -10.65 6.41 6.82
C ALA A 2 -10.27 5.02 7.37
N ASP A 3 -11.01 4.57 8.37
CA ASP A 3 -10.87 3.25 9.00
C ASP A 3 -12.11 2.98 9.86
N ILE A 4 -13.27 2.92 9.20
CA ILE A 4 -14.56 2.69 9.87
C ILE A 4 -15.29 1.57 9.14
N LYS A 5 -15.50 0.46 9.85
CA LYS A 5 -16.21 -0.71 9.33
C LYS A 5 -17.61 -0.33 8.83
N GLY A 6 -17.94 -0.72 7.61
CA GLY A 6 -19.20 -0.40 6.96
C GLY A 6 -19.29 1.02 6.36
N VAL A 7 -18.26 1.85 6.52
CA VAL A 7 -18.21 3.21 5.95
C VAL A 7 -17.06 3.35 4.95
N GLY A 8 -15.85 2.98 5.31
CA GLY A 8 -14.70 3.04 4.39
C GLY A 8 -13.34 2.93 5.07
N VAL A 9 -12.32 2.71 4.25
CA VAL A 9 -10.91 2.58 4.64
C VAL A 9 -10.03 3.28 3.60
N ASP A 10 -8.91 3.88 4.01
CA ASP A 10 -7.90 4.42 3.09
C ASP A 10 -6.76 3.42 2.85
N CYS A 11 -5.86 3.71 1.91
CA CYS A 11 -4.82 2.76 1.50
C CYS A 11 -3.83 2.43 2.62
N GLY A 12 -3.54 3.36 3.54
CA GLY A 12 -2.68 3.09 4.69
C GLY A 12 -3.37 2.21 5.70
N MET A 13 -4.60 2.58 6.07
CA MET A 13 -5.38 1.83 7.05
C MET A 13 -5.82 0.45 6.54
N LEU A 14 -5.96 0.27 5.22
CA LEU A 14 -6.22 -1.05 4.63
C LEU A 14 -5.05 -2.00 4.90
N LEU A 15 -3.80 -1.57 4.72
CA LEU A 15 -2.63 -2.39 5.05
C LEU A 15 -2.59 -2.70 6.55
N VAL A 16 -2.78 -1.68 7.41
CA VAL A 16 -2.81 -1.86 8.87
C VAL A 16 -3.80 -2.96 9.25
N ARG A 17 -5.03 -2.90 8.74
CA ARG A 17 -6.08 -3.88 9.04
C ARG A 17 -5.78 -5.25 8.49
N ILE A 18 -5.32 -5.38 7.25
CA ILE A 18 -4.95 -6.68 6.67
C ILE A 18 -3.89 -7.37 7.53
N PHE A 19 -2.77 -6.70 7.82
CA PHE A 19 -1.66 -7.37 8.49
C PHE A 19 -1.85 -7.52 10.00
N SER A 20 -2.53 -6.58 10.67
CA SER A 20 -2.79 -6.69 12.11
C SER A 20 -3.90 -7.69 12.40
N ASP A 21 -5.02 -7.64 11.66
CA ASP A 21 -6.17 -8.53 11.90
C ASP A 21 -5.86 -9.99 11.51
N LEU A 22 -4.92 -10.22 10.59
CA LEU A 22 -4.37 -11.56 10.27
C LEU A 22 -3.27 -12.03 11.24
N GLY A 23 -2.87 -11.19 12.20
CA GLY A 23 -1.82 -11.51 13.18
C GLY A 23 -0.39 -11.49 12.64
N LEU A 24 -0.18 -11.04 11.40
CA LEU A 24 1.11 -10.97 10.72
C LEU A 24 1.97 -9.78 11.21
N CYS A 25 1.35 -8.76 11.79
CA CYS A 25 2.04 -7.60 12.34
C CYS A 25 1.42 -7.17 13.68
N SER A 26 2.20 -6.56 14.58
CA SER A 26 1.66 -5.93 15.80
C SER A 26 0.77 -4.73 15.46
N ASP A 27 -0.37 -4.64 16.13
CA ASP A 27 -1.28 -3.51 16.02
C ASP A 27 -0.54 -2.18 16.17
N PHE A 28 -0.83 -1.25 15.26
CA PHE A 28 -0.32 0.11 15.32
C PHE A 28 -1.28 1.06 14.64
N ASP A 29 -1.12 2.35 14.93
CA ASP A 29 -1.92 3.41 14.34
C ASP A 29 -0.99 4.48 13.74
N PRO A 30 -0.82 4.56 12.42
CA PRO A 30 0.07 5.53 11.78
C PRO A 30 -0.49 6.97 11.78
N ARG A 31 -1.66 7.18 12.39
CA ARG A 31 -2.35 8.47 12.39
C ARG A 31 -1.82 9.40 13.50
N PRO A 32 -1.88 10.73 13.33
CA PRO A 32 -2.49 11.42 12.19
C PRO A 32 -1.51 11.72 11.04
N TYR A 33 -1.98 11.54 9.81
CA TYR A 33 -1.48 12.19 8.61
C TYR A 33 -2.64 12.88 7.87
N THR A 34 -2.41 14.06 7.28
CA THR A 34 -3.44 14.73 6.49
C THR A 34 -3.57 14.05 5.13
N ARG A 35 -4.76 14.13 4.52
CA ARG A 35 -5.04 13.47 3.24
C ARG A 35 -4.16 13.96 2.10
N ASP A 36 -3.77 15.23 2.15
CA ASP A 36 -2.99 15.96 1.15
C ASP A 36 -1.51 16.09 1.50
N TRP A 37 -1.07 15.49 2.61
CA TRP A 37 0.30 15.63 3.11
C TRP A 37 1.35 15.29 2.02
N TYR A 38 1.12 14.25 1.23
CA TYR A 38 2.00 13.80 0.14
C TYR A 38 2.11 14.79 -1.04
N MET A 39 1.26 15.82 -1.10
CA MET A 39 1.31 16.88 -2.10
C MET A 39 2.21 18.06 -1.69
N HIS A 40 2.48 18.19 -0.38
CA HIS A 40 3.12 19.37 0.19
C HIS A 40 4.44 19.08 0.91
N GLN A 41 4.71 17.82 1.23
CA GLN A 41 5.91 17.41 1.95
C GLN A 41 6.64 16.28 1.24
N ASP A 42 7.97 16.27 1.38
CA ASP A 42 8.86 15.22 0.85
C ASP A 42 9.17 14.14 1.89
N GLY A 43 8.57 14.21 3.09
CA GLY A 43 8.76 13.18 4.11
C GLY A 43 8.25 11.84 3.61
N GLU A 44 8.87 10.74 3.99
CA GLU A 44 8.50 9.38 3.55
C GLU A 44 7.74 8.65 4.68
N VAL A 45 6.80 9.33 5.34
CA VAL A 45 6.03 8.84 6.51
C VAL A 45 5.28 7.55 6.22
N TYR A 46 4.62 7.43 5.06
CA TYR A 46 3.92 6.18 4.70
C TYR A 46 4.91 5.02 4.58
N LEU A 47 6.02 5.28 3.90
CA LEU A 47 7.05 4.30 3.61
C LEU A 47 7.81 3.89 4.88
N SER A 48 8.07 4.81 5.81
CA SER A 48 8.73 4.49 7.07
C SER A 48 7.91 3.49 7.88
N PHE A 49 6.58 3.63 7.95
CA PHE A 49 5.73 2.68 8.66
C PHE A 49 5.74 1.29 8.05
N VAL A 50 5.82 1.19 6.72
CA VAL A 50 5.99 -0.08 6.00
C VAL A 50 7.36 -0.67 6.35
N GLN A 51 8.45 0.06 6.12
CA GLN A 51 9.83 -0.39 6.36
C GLN A 51 10.11 -0.82 7.82
N GLU A 52 9.46 -0.18 8.79
CA GLU A 52 9.54 -0.57 10.21
C GLU A 52 9.05 -2.00 10.48
N ARG A 53 8.21 -2.57 9.60
CA ARG A 53 7.52 -3.87 9.80
C ARG A 53 7.79 -4.89 8.71
N SER A 54 8.48 -4.50 7.65
CA SER A 54 8.71 -5.33 6.48
C SER A 54 10.12 -5.16 5.93
N ASP A 55 10.60 -6.18 5.22
CA ASP A 55 11.83 -6.11 4.44
C ASP A 55 11.51 -5.76 2.99
N GLU A 56 12.33 -4.92 2.38
CA GLU A 56 12.21 -4.61 0.95
C GLU A 56 12.69 -5.81 0.12
N ILE A 57 11.94 -6.14 -0.92
CA ILE A 57 12.21 -7.28 -1.82
C ILE A 57 12.27 -6.82 -3.28
N ALA A 58 12.95 -7.60 -4.12
CA ALA A 58 12.97 -7.36 -5.56
C ALA A 58 11.61 -7.73 -6.18
N ILE A 59 11.27 -7.08 -7.30
CA ILE A 59 10.04 -7.38 -8.04
C ILE A 59 9.99 -8.84 -8.52
N ASP A 60 11.14 -9.45 -8.79
CA ASP A 60 11.23 -10.84 -9.23
C ASP A 60 10.96 -11.84 -8.10
N ASP A 61 11.01 -11.40 -6.83
CA ASP A 61 10.82 -12.23 -5.64
C ASP A 61 9.42 -12.09 -5.01
N ILE A 62 8.53 -11.30 -5.63
CA ILE A 62 7.20 -11.02 -5.09
C ILE A 62 6.32 -12.28 -5.09
N LEU A 63 5.48 -12.38 -4.08
CA LEU A 63 4.49 -13.42 -3.87
C LEU A 63 3.15 -12.79 -3.46
N PRO A 64 2.03 -13.52 -3.62
CA PRO A 64 0.76 -13.11 -3.04
C PRO A 64 0.89 -12.84 -1.53
N GLY A 65 0.37 -11.70 -1.07
CA GLY A 65 0.49 -11.22 0.30
C GLY A 65 1.56 -10.13 0.50
N ASP A 66 2.47 -9.95 -0.45
CA ASP A 66 3.46 -8.86 -0.40
C ASP A 66 2.82 -7.50 -0.66
N ILE A 67 3.53 -6.44 -0.26
CA ILE A 67 3.08 -5.05 -0.35
C ILE A 67 3.77 -4.38 -1.53
N ALA A 68 3.01 -3.68 -2.36
CA ALA A 68 3.55 -2.74 -3.33
C ALA A 68 3.28 -1.30 -2.86
N VAL A 69 4.30 -0.45 -2.83
CA VAL A 69 4.20 0.96 -2.45
C VAL A 69 4.58 1.85 -3.63
N PHE A 70 3.69 2.78 -3.97
CA PHE A 70 3.79 3.66 -5.12
C PHE A 70 4.08 5.10 -4.70
N ARG A 71 4.90 5.77 -5.49
CA ARG A 71 5.11 7.22 -5.39
C ARG A 71 3.93 7.96 -6.04
N VAL A 72 3.18 8.70 -5.22
CA VAL A 72 2.06 9.54 -5.67
C VAL A 72 2.28 10.95 -5.13
N GLY A 73 2.37 11.93 -6.04
CA GLY A 73 2.79 13.28 -5.69
C GLY A 73 4.28 13.35 -5.40
N ARG A 74 4.66 13.81 -4.20
CA ARG A 74 6.05 14.12 -3.82
C ARG A 74 6.76 13.03 -3.02
N CYS A 75 6.06 11.98 -2.59
CA CYS A 75 6.61 10.90 -1.78
C CYS A 75 5.91 9.56 -2.07
N TYR A 76 6.40 8.47 -1.48
CA TYR A 76 5.66 7.23 -1.40
C TYR A 76 4.48 7.41 -0.44
N SER A 77 3.27 7.19 -0.94
CA SER A 77 2.05 7.55 -0.21
C SER A 77 0.84 6.69 -0.54
N HIS A 78 1.01 5.67 -1.38
CA HIS A 78 -0.06 4.77 -1.79
C HIS A 78 0.42 3.32 -1.75
N GLY A 79 -0.30 2.46 -1.05
CA GLY A 79 0.04 1.04 -0.94
C GLY A 79 -1.06 0.12 -1.46
N ALA A 80 -0.63 -1.05 -1.91
CA ALA A 80 -1.46 -2.14 -2.37
C ALA A 80 -0.92 -3.48 -1.85
N VAL A 81 -1.79 -4.49 -1.78
CA VAL A 81 -1.40 -5.88 -1.53
C VAL A 81 -1.40 -6.65 -2.84
N VAL A 82 -0.34 -7.41 -3.10
CA VAL A 82 -0.24 -8.33 -4.24
C VAL A 82 -1.15 -9.52 -4.00
N THR A 83 -2.08 -9.78 -4.91
CA THR A 83 -2.98 -10.95 -4.82
C THR A 83 -2.64 -12.03 -5.83
N GLU A 84 -1.98 -11.67 -6.93
CA GLU A 84 -1.47 -12.57 -7.96
C GLU A 84 -0.25 -11.94 -8.63
N THR A 85 0.71 -12.74 -9.11
CA THR A 85 1.97 -12.25 -9.68
C THR A 85 2.02 -12.33 -11.21
N SER A 86 1.14 -13.12 -11.83
CA SER A 86 1.05 -13.24 -13.28
C SER A 86 -0.39 -13.58 -13.73
N PRO A 87 -1.21 -12.58 -14.12
CA PRO A 87 -0.85 -11.16 -14.18
C PRO A 87 -0.67 -10.55 -12.79
N LEU A 88 0.12 -9.48 -12.67
CA LEU A 88 0.28 -8.78 -11.40
C LEU A 88 -1.05 -8.11 -11.00
N ARG A 89 -1.70 -8.63 -9.95
CA ARG A 89 -2.96 -8.11 -9.39
C ARG A 89 -2.72 -7.44 -8.05
N LEU A 90 -3.36 -6.29 -7.86
CA LEU A 90 -3.12 -5.39 -6.73
C LEU A 90 -4.45 -4.98 -6.07
N LEU A 91 -4.62 -5.34 -4.81
CA LEU A 91 -5.74 -4.92 -3.96
C LEU A 91 -5.39 -3.62 -3.23
N HIS A 92 -6.18 -2.57 -3.42
CA HIS A 92 -5.93 -1.27 -2.79
C HIS A 92 -7.19 -0.41 -2.65
N ALA A 93 -7.17 0.52 -1.69
CA ALA A 93 -8.21 1.54 -1.54
C ALA A 93 -7.87 2.77 -2.38
N VAL A 94 -8.70 3.09 -3.37
CA VAL A 94 -8.43 4.19 -4.32
C VAL A 94 -9.39 5.34 -4.05
N TYR A 95 -8.82 6.51 -3.70
CA TYR A 95 -9.61 7.70 -3.38
C TYR A 95 -10.52 8.14 -4.53
N GLN A 96 -10.00 8.16 -5.75
CA GLN A 96 -10.76 8.58 -6.95
C GLN A 96 -11.95 7.67 -7.24
N TYR A 97 -11.89 6.40 -6.81
CA TYR A 97 -12.96 5.42 -7.01
C TYR A 97 -13.88 5.31 -5.79
N GLY A 98 -13.48 5.88 -4.65
CA GLY A 98 -14.24 5.82 -3.40
C GLY A 98 -14.44 4.41 -2.85
N ARG A 99 -13.58 3.45 -3.21
CA ARG A 99 -13.72 2.03 -2.85
C ARG A 99 -12.39 1.29 -2.88
N VAL A 100 -12.39 0.09 -2.29
CA VAL A 100 -11.34 -0.91 -2.49
C VAL A 100 -11.58 -1.59 -3.83
N VAL A 101 -10.52 -1.71 -4.64
CA VAL A 101 -10.54 -2.37 -5.94
C VAL A 101 -9.37 -3.34 -6.04
N GLU A 102 -9.49 -4.30 -6.96
CA GLU A 102 -8.39 -5.13 -7.39
C GLU A 102 -8.12 -4.85 -8.87
N ASP A 103 -6.96 -4.25 -9.15
CA ASP A 103 -6.55 -3.87 -10.50
C ASP A 103 -5.43 -4.78 -11.02
N VAL A 104 -5.36 -4.95 -12.34
CA VAL A 104 -4.19 -5.55 -13.00
C VAL A 104 -3.18 -4.44 -13.27
N ALA A 105 -1.92 -4.60 -12.85
CA ALA A 105 -0.94 -3.52 -12.90
C ALA A 105 -0.68 -2.99 -14.32
N ASP A 106 -0.82 -3.85 -15.33
CA ASP A 106 -0.60 -3.52 -16.74
C ASP A 106 -1.87 -3.10 -17.49
N SER A 107 -3.05 -3.09 -16.84
CA SER A 107 -4.30 -2.76 -17.53
C SER A 107 -4.53 -1.26 -17.69
N TYR A 108 -3.81 -0.41 -16.95
CA TYR A 108 -3.99 1.05 -16.98
C TYR A 108 -2.64 1.77 -17.07
N PRO A 109 -2.42 2.67 -18.06
CA PRO A 109 -1.16 3.39 -18.25
C PRO A 109 -0.66 4.13 -17.00
N GLU A 110 -1.59 4.63 -16.18
CA GLU A 110 -1.31 5.33 -14.93
C GLU A 110 -0.71 4.40 -13.85
N ILE A 111 -1.16 3.15 -13.77
CA ILE A 111 -0.61 2.16 -12.83
C ILE A 111 0.71 1.64 -13.39
N SER A 112 0.78 1.29 -14.68
CA SER A 112 2.00 0.80 -15.32
C SER A 112 3.15 1.82 -15.26
N LYS A 113 2.85 3.12 -15.37
CA LYS A 113 3.86 4.18 -15.18
C LYS A 113 4.38 4.25 -13.75
N ARG A 114 3.51 4.05 -12.75
CA ARG A 114 3.88 4.05 -11.34
C ARG A 114 4.64 2.77 -10.95
N LEU A 115 4.32 1.64 -11.57
CA LEU A 115 4.98 0.35 -11.34
C LEU A 115 6.50 0.43 -11.52
N LYS A 116 6.98 1.22 -12.49
CA LYS A 116 8.42 1.41 -12.73
C LYS A 116 9.21 1.94 -11.53
N ASN A 117 8.55 2.65 -10.62
CA ASN A 117 9.16 3.22 -9.41
C ASN A 117 8.52 2.67 -8.13
N ALA A 118 7.74 1.58 -8.25
CA ALA A 118 7.15 0.92 -7.10
C ALA A 118 8.24 0.22 -6.29
N ARG A 119 8.03 0.17 -4.98
CA ARG A 119 8.87 -0.58 -4.03
C ARG A 119 8.05 -1.72 -3.46
N PHE A 120 8.67 -2.88 -3.29
CA PHE A 120 7.99 -4.09 -2.85
C PHE A 120 8.49 -4.51 -1.48
N PHE A 121 7.59 -5.00 -0.64
CA PHE A 121 7.92 -5.35 0.74
C PHE A 121 7.23 -6.63 1.19
N ARG A 122 7.93 -7.41 2.02
CA ARG A 122 7.40 -8.58 2.71
C ARG A 122 7.39 -8.32 4.21
N VAL A 123 6.23 -8.50 4.86
CA VAL A 123 6.11 -8.36 6.31
C VAL A 123 7.01 -9.39 7.00
N ARG A 124 7.76 -8.95 8.02
CA ARG A 124 8.59 -9.85 8.81
C ARG A 124 7.70 -10.79 9.61
N ASP A 125 7.95 -12.09 9.49
CA ASP A 125 7.29 -13.09 10.34
C ASP A 125 7.56 -12.78 11.82
N ARG A 126 6.53 -12.93 12.67
CA ARG A 126 6.64 -12.79 14.12
C ARG A 126 7.38 -13.97 14.76
#